data_AF-A0A7M7PNN7-F1
#
_entry.id   AF-A0A7M7PNN7-F1
#
_cell.length_a   1.000
_cell.length_b   1.000
_cell.length_c   1.000
_cell.angle_alpha   90.00
_cell.angle_beta   90.00
_cell.angle_gamma   90.00
#
_symmetry.space_group_name_H-M   'P 1'
#
loop_
_entity.id
_entity.type
_entity.pdbx_description
1 polymer ?
#
loop_
_entity_poly.entity_id
_entity_poly.type
_entity_poly.pdbx_seq_one_letter_code
_entity_poly.pdbx_strand_id
1 'polypeptide(L)'
;MAIKTDFEFSEDLATDPEVLRGYNDQGYFIVRSLLNKAELTKLQKALDNDEGITKHAYAINDGHGRNTRMVLWSHPGNDITGMIARSQKVAGVSEKLLGGEAYHYHTKMIMKEPRTGGSFVWHQDYGYWYKNGCFFPDMMISSFIAVDKCDRENGCLQIIPGSQKLGRVDHVMVGGQTGADLERVEFAKKKLGVAFVELNAGDAIFFHCNLLHCSSANNSDRRRWSFILAYNRKDNNPMIPHHHPQYTPMTIVPNSTILECSDVPDLTGKDFLDPNNDKTVKAEQYPGPKSN
;
A
#
# COMPACT_ATOMS: atom_id res chain seq x y z
N MET A 1 -8.47 -18.91 -20.53
CA MET A 1 -7.13 -19.11 -19.94
C MET A 1 -7.06 -18.28 -18.67
N ALA A 2 -6.52 -18.80 -17.57
CA ALA A 2 -6.35 -17.99 -16.35
C ALA A 2 -5.34 -16.87 -16.63
N ILE A 3 -5.61 -15.65 -16.17
CA ILE A 3 -4.68 -14.52 -16.34
C ILE A 3 -3.49 -14.77 -15.41
N LYS A 4 -2.28 -14.81 -15.99
CA LYS A 4 -1.04 -14.87 -15.22
C LYS A 4 -0.88 -13.59 -14.40
N THR A 5 -0.66 -13.74 -13.10
CA THR A 5 -0.47 -12.62 -12.16
C THR A 5 0.89 -12.64 -11.48
N ASP A 6 1.73 -13.63 -11.73
CA ASP A 6 3.02 -13.82 -11.06
C ASP A 6 4.16 -13.69 -12.05
N PHE A 7 5.09 -12.79 -11.74
CA PHE A 7 6.19 -12.42 -12.62
C PHE A 7 7.50 -12.31 -11.83
N GLU A 8 8.62 -12.35 -12.54
CA GLU A 8 9.93 -11.94 -12.02
C GLU A 8 10.23 -10.52 -12.50
N PHE A 9 11.05 -9.79 -11.76
CA PHE A 9 11.40 -8.43 -12.17
C PHE A 9 12.25 -8.42 -13.44
N SER A 10 11.94 -7.51 -14.35
CA SER A 10 12.76 -7.13 -15.51
C SER A 10 12.59 -5.64 -15.80
N GLU A 11 13.51 -5.03 -16.55
CA GLU A 11 13.42 -3.59 -16.88
C GLU A 11 12.18 -3.23 -17.71
N ASP A 12 11.70 -4.19 -18.50
CA ASP A 12 10.53 -4.07 -19.38
C ASP A 12 9.25 -4.60 -18.74
N LEU A 13 9.26 -4.96 -17.45
CA LEU A 13 8.12 -5.57 -16.74
C LEU A 13 6.82 -4.78 -16.92
N ALA A 14 6.87 -3.46 -16.75
CA ALA A 14 5.68 -2.61 -16.83
C ALA A 14 5.17 -2.39 -18.28
N THR A 15 5.89 -2.88 -19.28
CA THR A 15 5.50 -2.87 -20.70
C THR A 15 5.16 -4.26 -21.23
N ASP A 16 5.37 -5.31 -20.44
CA ASP A 16 4.99 -6.67 -20.79
C ASP A 16 3.45 -6.76 -20.94
N PRO A 17 2.94 -7.19 -22.11
CA PRO A 17 1.51 -7.31 -22.35
C PRO A 17 0.77 -8.20 -21.34
N GLU A 18 1.42 -9.23 -20.78
CA GLU A 18 0.81 -10.08 -19.76
C GLU A 18 0.68 -9.36 -18.41
N VAL A 19 1.69 -8.58 -18.03
CA VAL A 19 1.67 -7.75 -16.81
C VAL A 19 0.58 -6.68 -16.94
N LEU A 20 0.55 -5.97 -18.06
CA LEU A 20 -0.46 -4.96 -18.35
C LEU A 20 -1.87 -5.55 -18.34
N ARG A 21 -2.05 -6.75 -18.89
CA ARG A 21 -3.33 -7.47 -18.82
C ARG A 21 -3.69 -7.83 -17.38
N GLY A 22 -2.75 -8.32 -16.57
CA GLY A 22 -2.96 -8.56 -15.13
C GLY A 22 -3.41 -7.29 -14.41
N TYR A 23 -2.69 -6.20 -14.58
CA TYR A 23 -3.01 -4.92 -13.96
C TYR A 23 -4.37 -4.37 -14.42
N ASN A 24 -4.63 -4.31 -15.73
CA ASN A 24 -5.86 -3.72 -16.28
C ASN A 24 -7.08 -4.59 -15.99
N ASP A 25 -6.96 -5.91 -16.11
CA ASP A 25 -8.11 -6.81 -15.98
C ASP A 25 -8.36 -7.27 -14.55
N GLN A 26 -7.31 -7.58 -13.80
CA GLN A 26 -7.41 -8.08 -12.43
C GLN A 26 -7.13 -7.02 -11.37
N GLY A 27 -6.56 -5.87 -11.75
CA GLY A 27 -6.24 -4.77 -10.83
C GLY A 27 -4.93 -4.95 -10.10
N TYR A 28 -4.15 -5.99 -10.41
CA TYR A 28 -2.87 -6.25 -9.77
C TYR A 28 -1.97 -7.19 -10.57
N PHE A 29 -0.70 -7.24 -10.15
CA PHE A 29 0.22 -8.34 -10.43
C PHE A 29 1.26 -8.44 -9.29
N ILE A 30 1.88 -9.61 -9.17
CA ILE A 30 2.87 -9.97 -8.17
C ILE A 30 4.23 -10.08 -8.87
N VAL A 31 5.25 -9.50 -8.23
CA VAL A 31 6.65 -9.62 -8.62
C VAL A 31 7.38 -10.41 -7.54
N ARG A 32 7.83 -11.60 -7.92
CA ARG A 32 8.61 -12.49 -7.05
C ARG A 32 10.04 -11.97 -6.94
N SER A 33 10.57 -11.98 -5.72
CA SER A 33 11.93 -11.51 -5.41
C SER A 33 12.24 -10.10 -5.94
N LEU A 34 11.26 -9.17 -5.88
CA LEU A 34 11.47 -7.77 -6.26
C LEU A 34 12.66 -7.16 -5.50
N LEU A 35 12.73 -7.43 -4.20
CA LEU A 35 13.94 -7.23 -3.41
C LEU A 35 14.67 -8.56 -3.30
N ASN A 36 15.92 -8.58 -3.78
CA ASN A 36 16.78 -9.72 -3.53
C ASN A 36 17.17 -9.79 -2.05
N LYS A 37 17.79 -10.91 -1.64
CA LYS A 37 18.15 -11.14 -0.24
C LYS A 37 19.01 -10.02 0.37
N ALA A 38 19.96 -9.45 -0.38
CA ALA A 38 20.84 -8.41 0.14
C ALA A 38 20.10 -7.09 0.35
N GLU A 39 19.26 -6.69 -0.60
CA GLU A 39 18.43 -5.49 -0.50
C GLU A 39 17.40 -5.60 0.63
N LEU A 40 16.73 -6.75 0.72
CA LEU A 40 15.79 -7.05 1.80
C LEU A 40 16.48 -6.99 3.17
N THR A 41 17.70 -7.52 3.28
CA THR A 41 18.46 -7.48 4.54
C THR A 41 18.75 -6.03 4.97
N LYS A 42 19.11 -5.14 4.03
CA LYS A 42 19.31 -3.71 4.36
C LYS A 42 18.01 -3.05 4.81
N LEU A 43 16.89 -3.33 4.13
CA LEU A 43 15.58 -2.84 4.54
C LEU A 43 15.21 -3.32 5.95
N GLN A 44 15.34 -4.62 6.21
CA GLN A 44 15.04 -5.20 7.53
C GLN A 44 15.88 -4.57 8.64
N LYS A 45 17.20 -4.42 8.44
CA LYS A 45 18.08 -3.74 9.41
C LYS A 45 17.62 -2.31 9.74
N ALA A 46 17.21 -1.54 8.73
CA ALA A 46 16.76 -0.18 8.96
C ALA A 46 15.41 -0.11 9.69
N LEU A 47 14.51 -1.06 9.41
CA LEU A 47 13.19 -1.14 10.05
C LEU A 47 13.25 -1.74 11.46
N ASP A 48 14.20 -2.64 11.74
CA ASP A 48 14.42 -3.24 13.06
C ASP A 48 15.13 -2.28 14.03
N ASN A 49 15.55 -1.10 13.58
CA ASN A 49 16.07 -0.06 14.46
C ASN A 49 14.90 0.70 15.14
N ASP A 50 14.67 0.40 16.41
CA ASP A 50 13.58 0.97 17.22
C ASP A 50 13.67 2.50 17.43
N GLU A 51 14.86 3.10 17.25
CA GLU A 51 15.03 4.56 17.29
C GLU A 51 14.84 5.22 15.91
N GLY A 52 14.61 4.42 14.87
CA GLY A 52 14.38 4.86 13.49
C GLY A 52 12.91 5.05 13.16
N ILE A 53 12.49 4.52 12.01
CA ILE A 53 11.14 4.69 11.45
C ILE A 53 10.05 4.18 12.42
N THR A 54 10.30 3.07 13.11
CA THR A 54 9.30 2.41 13.98
C THR A 54 9.01 3.17 15.27
N LYS A 55 9.85 4.14 15.65
CA LYS A 55 9.60 5.09 16.75
C LYS A 55 8.35 5.95 16.51
N HIS A 56 8.04 6.20 15.25
CA HIS A 56 6.86 6.98 14.84
C HIS A 56 5.61 6.13 14.69
N ALA A 57 5.62 4.88 15.18
CA ALA A 57 4.49 3.98 15.05
C ALA A 57 3.35 4.36 16.00
N TYR A 58 2.13 4.25 15.49
CA TYR A 58 0.90 4.37 16.25
C TYR A 58 0.03 3.13 16.08
N ALA A 59 -0.89 2.91 17.01
CA ALA A 59 -1.76 1.75 17.00
C ALA A 59 -3.04 2.02 16.19
N ILE A 60 -3.40 1.08 15.33
CA ILE A 60 -4.70 1.00 14.66
C ILE A 60 -5.49 -0.14 15.30
N ASN A 61 -6.63 0.20 15.90
CA ASN A 61 -7.54 -0.79 16.47
C ASN A 61 -8.35 -1.47 15.38
N ASP A 62 -8.52 -2.79 15.49
CA ASP A 62 -9.25 -3.54 14.47
C ASP A 62 -10.77 -3.64 14.70
N GLY A 63 -11.29 -2.99 15.74
CA GLY A 63 -12.69 -3.09 16.17
C GLY A 63 -13.02 -4.34 16.99
N HIS A 64 -12.05 -5.25 17.13
CA HIS A 64 -12.20 -6.55 17.78
C HIS A 64 -11.20 -6.75 18.94
N GLY A 65 -10.61 -5.66 19.43
CA GLY A 65 -9.74 -5.65 20.60
C GLY A 65 -8.26 -5.95 20.29
N ARG A 66 -7.88 -6.07 19.03
CA ARG A 66 -6.47 -6.19 18.62
C ARG A 66 -5.98 -4.89 17.99
N ASN A 67 -4.67 -4.67 18.07
CA ASN A 67 -4.03 -3.48 17.51
C ASN A 67 -2.95 -3.89 16.50
N THR A 68 -2.87 -3.16 15.39
CA THR A 68 -1.77 -3.22 14.45
C THR A 68 -0.93 -1.96 14.59
N ARG A 69 0.40 -2.07 14.60
CA ARG A 69 1.28 -0.90 14.56
C ARG A 69 1.38 -0.40 13.12
N MET A 70 1.25 0.91 12.92
CA MET A 70 1.39 1.55 11.63
C MET A 70 2.31 2.76 11.75
N VAL A 71 3.17 2.95 10.75
CA VAL A 71 3.89 4.22 10.53
C VAL A 71 3.49 4.71 9.15
N LEU A 72 3.19 5.99 9.01
CA LEU A 72 2.94 6.63 7.73
C LEU A 72 3.86 7.85 7.62
N TRP A 73 4.49 8.03 6.47
CA TRP A 73 5.23 9.26 6.20
C TRP A 73 5.12 9.68 4.74
N SER A 74 5.23 10.98 4.54
CA SER A 74 5.36 11.66 3.27
C SER A 74 6.84 11.91 2.99
N HIS A 75 7.18 12.04 1.71
CA HIS A 75 8.53 12.20 1.19
C HIS A 75 9.46 10.99 1.42
N PRO A 76 10.16 10.52 0.39
CA PRO A 76 10.89 9.26 0.47
C PRO A 76 12.13 9.34 1.38
N GLY A 77 12.77 10.50 1.54
CA GLY A 77 14.07 10.63 2.22
C GLY A 77 15.24 10.02 1.42
N ASN A 78 16.42 9.96 2.03
CA ASN A 78 17.66 9.47 1.39
C ASN A 78 18.24 8.19 2.02
N ASP A 79 17.55 7.58 2.98
CA ASP A 79 17.88 6.27 3.54
C ASP A 79 17.47 5.12 2.59
N ILE A 80 17.67 3.88 3.04
CA ILE A 80 17.28 2.67 2.29
C ILE A 80 15.80 2.68 1.89
N THR A 81 14.89 3.16 2.75
CA THR A 81 13.46 3.21 2.41
C THR A 81 13.19 4.21 1.29
N GLY A 82 13.89 5.34 1.28
CA GLY A 82 13.84 6.32 0.21
C GLY A 82 14.50 5.88 -1.09
N MET A 83 15.57 5.09 -1.04
CA MET A 83 16.19 4.49 -2.22
C MET A 83 15.26 3.47 -2.87
N ILE A 84 14.64 2.59 -2.08
CA ILE A 84 13.64 1.64 -2.60
C ILE A 84 12.46 2.39 -3.21
N ALA A 85 11.92 3.39 -2.51
CA ALA A 85 10.81 4.22 -2.98
C ALA A 85 11.09 4.96 -4.29
N ARG A 86 12.36 5.24 -4.61
CA ARG A 86 12.77 5.96 -5.84
C ARG A 86 13.39 5.06 -6.90
N SER A 87 13.61 3.79 -6.60
CA SER A 87 14.28 2.87 -7.51
C SER A 87 13.47 2.62 -8.79
N GLN A 88 14.17 2.36 -9.90
CA GLN A 88 13.55 1.99 -11.18
C GLN A 88 12.56 0.84 -11.05
N LYS A 89 12.86 -0.16 -10.21
CA LYS A 89 12.00 -1.33 -10.01
C LYS A 89 10.72 -1.07 -9.21
N VAL A 90 10.59 0.08 -8.55
CA VAL A 90 9.36 0.47 -7.85
C VAL A 90 8.74 1.72 -8.45
N ALA A 91 9.44 2.86 -8.38
CA ALA A 91 8.94 4.12 -8.95
C ALA A 91 8.86 4.05 -10.48
N GLY A 92 9.87 3.47 -11.14
CA GLY A 92 9.88 3.37 -12.60
C GLY A 92 8.79 2.43 -13.14
N VAL A 93 8.52 1.33 -12.44
CA VAL A 93 7.36 0.46 -12.74
C VAL A 93 6.06 1.23 -12.56
N SER A 94 5.90 1.96 -11.45
CA SER A 94 4.71 2.78 -11.19
C SER A 94 4.50 3.88 -12.24
N GLU A 95 5.53 4.64 -12.63
CA GLU A 95 5.43 5.67 -13.67
C GLU A 95 4.98 5.11 -15.02
N LYS A 96 5.58 3.97 -15.43
CA LYS A 96 5.20 3.28 -16.68
C LYS A 96 3.73 2.84 -16.65
N LEU A 97 3.25 2.30 -15.52
CA LEU A 97 1.85 1.88 -15.37
C LEU A 97 0.87 3.06 -15.34
N LEU A 98 1.25 4.17 -14.70
CA LEU A 98 0.43 5.39 -14.62
C LEU A 98 0.46 6.22 -15.92
N GLY A 99 1.36 5.88 -16.85
CA GLY A 99 1.48 6.54 -18.15
C GLY A 99 2.00 7.98 -18.08
N GLY A 100 2.84 8.29 -17.09
CA GLY A 100 3.42 9.64 -16.94
C GLY A 100 4.25 9.82 -15.68
N GLU A 101 4.78 11.03 -15.52
CA GLU A 101 5.58 11.44 -14.35
C GLU A 101 4.78 11.23 -13.06
N ALA A 102 5.34 10.46 -12.13
CA ALA A 102 4.73 10.16 -10.85
C ALA A 102 5.57 10.68 -9.70
N TYR A 103 4.89 11.05 -8.63
CA TYR A 103 5.54 11.42 -7.38
C TYR A 103 5.17 10.43 -6.28
N HIS A 104 6.07 10.29 -5.31
CA HIS A 104 5.80 9.56 -4.08
C HIS A 104 4.72 10.27 -3.29
N TYR A 105 3.59 9.60 -3.09
CA TYR A 105 2.46 10.16 -2.35
C TYR A 105 2.62 9.90 -0.85
N HIS A 106 2.83 8.65 -0.46
CA HIS A 106 3.22 8.31 0.90
C HIS A 106 3.82 6.92 0.97
N THR A 107 4.47 6.63 2.09
CA THR A 107 4.83 5.28 2.49
C THR A 107 4.07 4.90 3.76
N LYS A 108 3.71 3.62 3.86
CA LYS A 108 3.20 3.02 5.08
C LYS A 108 4.01 1.80 5.46
N MET A 109 4.29 1.65 6.74
CA MET A 109 4.70 0.39 7.35
C MET A 109 3.52 -0.17 8.12
N ILE A 110 3.10 -1.39 7.80
CA ILE A 110 2.08 -2.12 8.56
C ILE A 110 2.78 -3.27 9.28
N MET A 111 2.69 -3.26 10.61
CA MET A 111 3.43 -4.17 11.49
C MET A 111 2.44 -4.97 12.34
N LYS A 112 2.16 -6.21 11.90
CA LYS A 112 1.30 -7.15 12.62
C LYS A 112 2.16 -8.09 13.46
N GLU A 113 2.21 -7.85 14.76
CA GLU A 113 2.95 -8.70 15.70
C GLU A 113 2.30 -10.09 15.88
N PRO A 114 3.08 -11.12 16.25
CA PRO A 114 2.58 -12.47 16.50
C PRO A 114 1.37 -12.45 17.44
N ARG A 115 0.33 -13.23 17.10
CA ARG A 115 -0.92 -13.43 17.88
C ARG A 115 -1.77 -12.18 18.20
N THR A 116 -1.21 -10.98 18.06
CA THR A 116 -1.78 -9.72 18.56
C THR A 116 -2.09 -8.72 17.46
N GLY A 117 -1.45 -8.84 16.28
CA GLY A 117 -1.71 -7.97 15.13
C GLY A 117 -3.16 -8.05 14.66
N GLY A 118 -3.83 -6.91 14.61
CA GLY A 118 -5.25 -6.79 14.25
C GLY A 118 -5.55 -6.92 12.75
N SER A 119 -6.83 -6.98 12.39
CA SER A 119 -7.30 -7.01 10.99
C SER A 119 -7.47 -5.61 10.38
N PHE A 120 -7.44 -5.53 9.05
CA PHE A 120 -7.91 -4.37 8.29
C PHE A 120 -9.17 -4.78 7.55
N VAL A 121 -10.22 -3.97 7.69
CA VAL A 121 -11.51 -4.17 7.00
C VAL A 121 -11.35 -4.04 5.48
N TRP A 122 -12.33 -4.54 4.72
CA TRP A 122 -12.37 -4.32 3.27
C TRP A 122 -12.40 -2.84 2.95
N HIS A 123 -11.52 -2.39 2.06
CA HIS A 123 -11.42 -0.99 1.64
C HIS A 123 -10.83 -0.87 0.23
N GLN A 124 -10.85 0.37 -0.28
CA GLN A 124 -10.06 0.82 -1.41
C GLN A 124 -9.16 1.95 -0.91
N ASP A 125 -7.89 1.95 -1.30
CA ASP A 125 -6.97 3.04 -0.98
C ASP A 125 -7.53 4.39 -1.44
N TYR A 126 -8.12 4.39 -2.64
CA TYR A 126 -8.75 5.59 -3.21
C TYR A 126 -9.95 6.10 -2.38
N GLY A 127 -10.59 5.27 -1.57
CA GLY A 127 -11.65 5.72 -0.68
C GLY A 127 -11.18 6.80 0.30
N TYR A 128 -9.95 6.66 0.80
CA TYR A 128 -9.29 7.68 1.61
C TYR A 128 -8.78 8.83 0.73
N TRP A 129 -8.13 8.51 -0.39
CA TRP A 129 -7.46 9.51 -1.22
C TRP A 129 -8.44 10.45 -1.94
N TYR A 130 -9.65 9.97 -2.24
CA TYR A 130 -10.76 10.79 -2.73
C TYR A 130 -11.10 11.92 -1.75
N LYS A 131 -11.15 11.63 -0.44
CA LYS A 131 -11.36 12.65 0.60
C LYS A 131 -10.17 13.58 0.77
N ASN A 132 -8.98 13.14 0.36
CA ASN A 132 -7.75 13.96 0.37
C ASN A 132 -7.62 14.85 -0.87
N GLY A 133 -8.61 14.83 -1.77
CA GLY A 133 -8.63 15.69 -2.96
C GLY A 133 -8.01 15.09 -4.22
N CYS A 134 -7.66 13.80 -4.24
CA CYS A 134 -7.23 13.09 -5.45
C CYS A 134 -8.42 12.79 -6.37
N PHE A 135 -8.30 13.06 -7.66
CA PHE A 135 -9.46 13.11 -8.56
C PHE A 135 -9.60 11.90 -9.49
N PHE A 136 -8.49 11.36 -9.98
CA PHE A 136 -8.46 10.25 -10.93
C PHE A 136 -7.83 9.01 -10.29
N PRO A 137 -8.62 7.95 -10.00
CA PRO A 137 -8.07 6.74 -9.39
C PRO A 137 -7.07 6.01 -10.31
N ASP A 138 -7.29 6.05 -11.62
CA ASP A 138 -6.40 5.43 -12.62
C ASP A 138 -5.02 6.10 -12.71
N MET A 139 -4.84 7.23 -12.02
CA MET A 139 -3.56 7.94 -11.90
C MET A 139 -2.87 7.68 -10.56
N MET A 140 -3.30 6.67 -9.78
CA MET A 140 -2.70 6.29 -8.52
C MET A 140 -2.52 4.78 -8.37
N ILE A 141 -1.41 4.37 -7.76
CA ILE A 141 -1.04 2.98 -7.58
C ILE A 141 -0.37 2.75 -6.22
N SER A 142 -0.59 1.56 -5.66
CA SER A 142 0.09 1.07 -4.47
C SER A 142 1.01 -0.10 -4.82
N SER A 143 2.21 -0.11 -4.23
CA SER A 143 3.14 -1.24 -4.25
C SER A 143 3.33 -1.72 -2.82
N PHE A 144 2.85 -2.92 -2.51
CA PHE A 144 3.07 -3.58 -1.23
C PHE A 144 4.24 -4.54 -1.35
N ILE A 145 5.29 -4.32 -0.56
CA ILE A 145 6.47 -5.17 -0.48
C ILE A 145 6.44 -5.93 0.85
N ALA A 146 6.55 -7.25 0.78
CA ALA A 146 6.59 -8.12 1.95
C ALA A 146 7.98 -8.03 2.63
N VAL A 147 8.04 -7.47 3.84
CA VAL A 147 9.28 -7.43 4.65
C VAL A 147 9.51 -8.78 5.32
N ASP A 148 8.43 -9.40 5.78
CA ASP A 148 8.39 -10.79 6.22
C ASP A 148 7.47 -11.60 5.30
N LYS A 149 7.58 -12.94 5.36
CA LYS A 149 6.65 -13.83 4.67
C LYS A 149 5.21 -13.48 5.07
N CYS A 150 4.32 -13.37 4.09
CA CYS A 150 2.89 -13.14 4.26
C CYS A 150 2.14 -14.39 3.78
N ASP A 151 1.40 -15.04 4.67
CA ASP A 151 0.56 -16.20 4.37
C ASP A 151 -0.80 -16.07 5.05
N ARG A 152 -1.69 -17.03 4.83
CA ARG A 152 -3.02 -17.00 5.45
C ARG A 152 -2.99 -17.00 6.99
N GLU A 153 -1.98 -17.59 7.60
CA GLU A 153 -1.87 -17.75 9.06
C GLU A 153 -1.52 -16.41 9.73
N ASN A 154 -0.60 -15.64 9.13
CA ASN A 154 -0.18 -14.34 9.64
C ASN A 154 -0.91 -13.14 9.00
N GLY A 155 -1.97 -13.43 8.25
CA GLY A 155 -2.92 -12.44 7.76
C GLY A 155 -2.43 -11.72 6.50
N CYS A 156 -2.04 -12.45 5.46
CA CYS A 156 -1.80 -11.92 4.12
C CYS A 156 -2.99 -11.09 3.59
N LEU A 157 -2.74 -10.33 2.52
CA LEU A 157 -3.82 -9.58 1.85
C LEU A 157 -4.84 -10.56 1.26
N GLN A 158 -6.11 -10.21 1.41
CA GLN A 158 -7.19 -10.76 0.61
C GLN A 158 -7.62 -9.69 -0.38
N ILE A 159 -7.84 -10.08 -1.63
CA ILE A 159 -8.24 -9.18 -2.70
C ILE A 159 -9.45 -9.74 -3.44
N ILE A 160 -10.19 -8.88 -4.14
CA ILE A 160 -11.23 -9.28 -5.09
C ILE A 160 -10.72 -8.93 -6.49
N PRO A 161 -10.13 -9.88 -7.24
CA PRO A 161 -9.59 -9.62 -8.56
C PRO A 161 -10.64 -9.00 -9.51
N GLY A 162 -10.26 -7.95 -10.24
CA GLY A 162 -11.15 -7.23 -11.16
C GLY A 162 -12.07 -6.21 -10.50
N SER A 163 -12.08 -6.11 -9.17
CA SER A 163 -12.95 -5.16 -8.44
C SER A 163 -12.61 -3.69 -8.67
N GLN A 164 -11.41 -3.36 -9.17
CA GLN A 164 -11.06 -2.00 -9.55
C GLN A 164 -11.99 -1.44 -10.64
N LYS A 165 -12.56 -2.32 -11.48
CA LYS A 165 -13.52 -1.95 -12.53
C LYS A 165 -14.90 -1.57 -12.00
N LEU A 166 -15.16 -1.78 -10.69
CA LEU A 166 -16.39 -1.32 -10.04
C LEU A 166 -16.39 0.19 -9.77
N GLY A 167 -15.23 0.85 -9.94
CA GLY A 167 -15.03 2.24 -9.55
C GLY A 167 -14.91 2.40 -8.04
N ARG A 168 -15.11 3.63 -7.55
CA ARG A 168 -15.07 3.93 -6.11
C ARG A 168 -16.34 3.41 -5.43
N VAL A 169 -16.17 2.51 -4.48
CA VAL A 169 -17.21 2.10 -3.53
C VAL A 169 -17.24 3.11 -2.38
N ASP A 170 -18.43 3.41 -1.87
CA ASP A 170 -18.56 4.31 -0.73
C ASP A 170 -17.83 3.78 0.50
N HIS A 171 -17.19 4.71 1.22
CA HIS A 171 -16.45 4.41 2.43
C HIS A 171 -17.23 4.89 3.65
N VAL A 172 -17.56 3.95 4.53
CA VAL A 172 -18.38 4.11 5.73
C VAL A 172 -17.63 3.58 6.95
N MET A 173 -18.16 3.80 8.15
CA MET A 173 -17.59 3.22 9.36
C MET A 173 -17.96 1.74 9.48
N VAL A 174 -16.95 0.88 9.50
CA VAL A 174 -17.04 -0.57 9.61
C VAL A 174 -16.10 -1.03 10.71
N GLY A 175 -16.63 -1.57 11.81
CA GLY A 175 -15.80 -2.09 12.91
C GLY A 175 -14.83 -1.05 13.49
N GLY A 176 -15.25 0.21 13.60
CA GLY A 176 -14.39 1.30 14.10
C GLY A 176 -13.32 1.78 13.10
N GLN A 177 -13.26 1.21 11.90
CA GLN A 177 -12.39 1.67 10.81
C GLN A 177 -13.22 2.28 9.68
N THR A 178 -12.64 3.19 8.92
CA THR A 178 -13.25 3.61 7.64
C THR A 178 -12.97 2.54 6.60
N GLY A 179 -14.00 1.90 6.06
CA GLY A 179 -13.91 0.81 5.09
C GLY A 179 -14.97 0.92 4.00
N ALA A 180 -14.88 0.08 2.97
CA ALA A 180 -15.85 0.02 1.89
C ALA A 180 -17.20 -0.50 2.38
N ASP A 181 -18.29 -0.03 1.76
CA ASP A 181 -19.64 -0.52 1.98
C ASP A 181 -19.72 -2.05 1.88
N LEU A 182 -20.16 -2.69 2.97
CA LEU A 182 -20.11 -4.15 3.11
C LEU A 182 -21.05 -4.87 2.15
N GLU A 183 -22.21 -4.28 1.83
CA GLU A 183 -23.15 -4.90 0.90
C GLU A 183 -22.53 -4.97 -0.50
N ARG A 184 -21.91 -3.88 -0.95
CA ARG A 184 -21.14 -3.85 -2.21
C ARG A 184 -19.99 -4.84 -2.21
N VAL A 185 -19.26 -4.97 -1.10
CA VAL A 185 -18.18 -5.94 -0.95
C VAL A 185 -18.71 -7.37 -1.09
N GLU A 186 -19.80 -7.74 -0.40
CA GLU A 186 -20.35 -9.10 -0.49
C GLU A 186 -20.87 -9.42 -1.90
N PHE A 187 -21.47 -8.46 -2.61
CA PHE A 187 -21.81 -8.64 -4.02
C PHE A 187 -20.58 -8.85 -4.90
N ALA A 188 -19.52 -8.07 -4.69
CA ALA A 188 -18.27 -8.22 -5.41
C ALA A 188 -17.63 -9.60 -5.16
N LYS A 189 -17.58 -10.04 -3.89
CA LYS A 189 -17.08 -11.38 -3.51
C LYS A 189 -17.87 -12.50 -4.18
N LYS A 190 -19.20 -12.41 -4.17
CA LYS A 190 -20.07 -13.41 -4.81
C LYS A 190 -19.88 -13.46 -6.33
N LYS A 191 -19.63 -12.32 -6.96
CA LYS A 191 -19.55 -12.20 -8.42
C LYS A 191 -18.15 -12.50 -8.98
N LEU A 192 -17.10 -12.06 -8.31
CA LEU A 192 -15.72 -12.08 -8.79
C LEU A 192 -14.81 -13.06 -8.03
N GLY A 193 -15.23 -13.49 -6.84
CA GLY A 193 -14.42 -14.34 -5.96
C GLY A 193 -13.41 -13.56 -5.12
N VAL A 194 -12.74 -14.27 -4.21
CA VAL A 194 -11.68 -13.73 -3.34
C VAL A 194 -10.40 -14.51 -3.59
N ALA A 195 -9.29 -13.80 -3.74
CA ALA A 195 -7.95 -14.38 -3.81
C ALA A 195 -7.13 -13.97 -2.58
N PHE A 196 -6.24 -14.87 -2.15
CA PHE A 196 -5.30 -14.62 -1.06
C PHE A 196 -3.92 -14.39 -1.67
N VAL A 197 -3.25 -13.32 -1.26
CA VAL A 197 -1.97 -12.89 -1.81
C VAL A 197 -0.85 -13.36 -0.89
N GLU A 198 -0.38 -14.60 -1.10
CA GLU A 198 0.74 -15.15 -0.34
C GLU A 198 2.09 -14.75 -0.96
N LEU A 199 2.93 -14.13 -0.14
CA LEU A 199 4.19 -13.49 -0.54
C LEU A 199 5.32 -14.02 0.33
N ASN A 200 6.44 -14.40 -0.27
CA ASN A 200 7.68 -14.57 0.48
C ASN A 200 8.28 -13.20 0.80
N ALA A 201 9.19 -13.14 1.77
CA ALA A 201 9.89 -11.90 2.07
C ALA A 201 10.69 -11.43 0.82
N GLY A 202 10.55 -10.16 0.46
CA GLY A 202 11.11 -9.57 -0.77
C GLY A 202 10.20 -9.63 -2.00
N ASP A 203 9.12 -10.41 -1.98
CA ASP A 203 8.08 -10.34 -3.01
C ASP A 203 7.26 -9.05 -2.88
N ALA A 204 6.65 -8.62 -3.97
CA ALA A 204 5.78 -7.45 -3.99
C ALA A 204 4.51 -7.68 -4.81
N ILE A 205 3.44 -6.96 -4.46
CA ILE A 205 2.24 -6.81 -5.27
C ILE A 205 2.06 -5.34 -5.63
N PHE A 206 1.91 -5.07 -6.92
CA PHE A 206 1.49 -3.78 -7.45
C PHE A 206 0.00 -3.86 -7.72
N PHE A 207 -0.78 -2.92 -7.19
CA PHE A 207 -2.22 -2.96 -7.34
C PHE A 207 -2.84 -1.58 -7.49
N HIS A 208 -3.94 -1.56 -8.23
CA HIS A 208 -4.74 -0.39 -8.48
C HIS A 208 -5.40 0.11 -7.19
N CYS A 209 -5.49 1.41 -7.00
CA CYS A 209 -6.00 2.02 -5.76
C CYS A 209 -7.48 1.71 -5.45
N ASN A 210 -8.26 1.32 -6.47
CA ASN A 210 -9.64 0.82 -6.35
C ASN A 210 -9.75 -0.71 -6.21
N LEU A 211 -8.66 -1.47 -6.20
CA LEU A 211 -8.76 -2.91 -5.95
C LEU A 211 -9.27 -3.11 -4.51
N LEU A 212 -10.43 -3.76 -4.34
CA LEU A 212 -10.94 -4.09 -3.02
C LEU A 212 -10.01 -5.08 -2.35
N HIS A 213 -9.52 -4.70 -1.17
CA HIS A 213 -8.60 -5.51 -0.40
C HIS A 213 -8.82 -5.37 1.11
N CYS A 214 -8.41 -6.39 1.86
CA CYS A 214 -8.43 -6.43 3.31
C CYS A 214 -7.27 -7.28 3.83
N SER A 215 -7.09 -7.39 5.15
CA SER A 215 -6.20 -8.42 5.70
C SER A 215 -6.64 -8.92 7.06
N SER A 216 -6.57 -10.23 7.27
CA SER A 216 -6.92 -10.86 8.54
C SER A 216 -5.95 -10.50 9.67
N ALA A 217 -6.37 -10.71 10.90
CA ALA A 217 -5.49 -10.63 12.07
C ALA A 217 -4.33 -11.65 11.96
N ASN A 218 -3.19 -11.32 12.56
CA ASN A 218 -2.07 -12.25 12.64
C ASN A 218 -2.32 -13.26 13.77
N ASN A 219 -2.60 -14.50 13.40
CA ASN A 219 -2.83 -15.59 14.34
C ASN A 219 -1.62 -16.52 14.49
N SER A 220 -0.52 -16.25 13.79
CA SER A 220 0.69 -17.07 13.81
C SER A 220 1.66 -16.66 14.93
N ASP A 221 2.74 -17.43 15.08
CA ASP A 221 3.89 -17.11 15.94
C ASP A 221 4.97 -16.26 15.24
N ARG A 222 4.73 -15.82 14.00
CA ARG A 222 5.66 -15.01 13.21
C ARG A 222 5.13 -13.59 13.06
N ARG A 223 5.99 -12.58 13.08
CA ARG A 223 5.60 -11.22 12.70
C ARG A 223 5.24 -11.16 11.22
N ARG A 224 4.42 -10.18 10.84
CA ARG A 224 4.15 -9.82 9.45
C ARG A 224 4.29 -8.31 9.30
N TRP A 225 5.45 -7.88 8.81
CA TRP A 225 5.67 -6.49 8.42
C TRP A 225 5.58 -6.34 6.91
N SER A 226 5.03 -5.20 6.48
CA SER A 226 4.92 -4.86 5.07
C SER A 226 5.19 -3.38 4.84
N PHE A 227 5.88 -3.10 3.74
CA PHE A 227 6.31 -1.79 3.30
C PHE A 227 5.51 -1.40 2.05
N ILE A 228 4.64 -0.41 2.18
CA ILE A 228 3.67 -0.03 1.15
C ILE A 228 4.00 1.36 0.64
N LEU A 229 4.17 1.48 -0.66
CA LEU A 229 4.51 2.72 -1.36
C LEU A 229 3.35 3.12 -2.26
N ALA A 230 2.82 4.33 -2.07
CA ALA A 230 1.79 4.89 -2.93
C ALA A 230 2.39 5.95 -3.85
N TYR A 231 2.00 5.93 -5.11
CA TYR A 231 2.39 6.92 -6.11
C TYR A 231 1.15 7.56 -6.73
N ASN A 232 1.29 8.82 -7.09
CA ASN A 232 0.27 9.58 -7.80
C ASN A 232 0.91 10.26 -9.02
N ARG A 233 0.16 10.35 -10.12
CA ARG A 233 0.63 11.07 -11.31
C ARG A 233 0.61 12.57 -11.04
N LYS A 234 1.58 13.30 -11.58
CA LYS A 234 1.69 14.75 -11.45
C LYS A 234 0.40 15.51 -11.80
N ASP A 235 -0.28 15.08 -12.85
CA ASP A 235 -1.52 15.75 -13.32
C ASP A 235 -2.74 15.47 -12.42
N ASN A 236 -2.62 14.55 -11.47
CA ASN A 236 -3.65 14.22 -10.48
C ASN A 236 -3.33 14.81 -9.09
N ASN A 237 -2.66 15.96 -9.09
CA ASN A 237 -2.29 16.68 -7.87
C ASN A 237 -3.54 16.98 -7.00
N PRO A 238 -3.54 16.66 -5.69
CA PRO A 238 -4.67 16.93 -4.81
C PRO A 238 -5.09 18.40 -4.82
N MET A 239 -6.40 18.65 -4.97
CA MET A 239 -6.95 20.01 -5.05
C MET A 239 -7.05 20.73 -3.71
N ILE A 240 -6.93 20.00 -2.60
CA ILE A 240 -6.97 20.55 -1.25
C ILE A 240 -5.65 20.21 -0.54
N PRO A 241 -5.03 21.18 0.16
CA PRO A 241 -3.91 20.88 1.04
C PRO A 241 -4.34 19.90 2.15
N HIS A 242 -3.52 18.88 2.38
CA HIS A 242 -3.73 17.86 3.40
C HIS A 242 -2.40 17.42 4.01
N HIS A 243 -2.40 16.46 4.94
CA HIS A 243 -1.17 15.90 5.52
C HIS A 243 -0.33 15.09 4.52
N HIS A 244 -0.91 14.68 3.38
CA HIS A 244 -0.19 14.07 2.27
C HIS A 244 0.30 15.17 1.32
N PRO A 245 1.43 14.95 0.63
CA PRO A 245 2.04 15.96 -0.20
C PRO A 245 1.20 16.19 -1.45
N GLN A 246 1.11 17.44 -1.86
CA GLN A 246 0.88 17.79 -3.25
C GLN A 246 2.10 17.39 -4.08
N TYR A 247 1.97 17.47 -5.41
CA TYR A 247 3.01 17.13 -6.35
C TYR A 247 4.38 17.64 -5.90
N THR A 248 5.27 16.69 -5.64
CA THR A 248 6.65 16.94 -5.24
C THR A 248 7.55 16.18 -6.22
N PRO A 249 8.35 16.87 -7.05
CA PRO A 249 9.23 16.21 -7.99
C PRO A 249 10.12 15.18 -7.29
N MET A 250 10.32 14.03 -7.93
CA MET A 250 11.10 12.94 -7.39
C MET A 250 12.05 12.41 -8.46
N THR A 251 13.34 12.29 -8.14
CA THR A 251 14.31 11.67 -9.03
C THR A 251 14.24 10.16 -8.90
N ILE A 252 13.93 9.45 -10.00
CA ILE A 252 14.11 8.00 -10.07
C ILE A 252 15.60 7.67 -10.12
N VAL A 253 16.01 6.70 -9.31
CA VAL A 253 17.41 6.29 -9.16
C VAL A 253 17.66 4.87 -9.67
N PRO A 254 18.88 4.54 -10.11
CA PRO A 254 19.24 3.17 -10.48
C PRO A 254 18.98 2.19 -9.34
N ASN A 255 18.63 0.94 -9.65
CA ASN A 255 18.39 -0.08 -8.61
C ASN A 255 19.63 -0.34 -7.73
N SER A 256 20.85 -0.13 -8.25
CA SER A 256 22.10 -0.34 -7.50
C SER A 256 22.22 0.56 -6.27
N THR A 257 21.55 1.72 -6.25
CA THR A 257 21.62 2.67 -5.13
C THR A 257 21.06 2.09 -3.83
N ILE A 258 20.16 1.10 -3.92
CA ILE A 258 19.61 0.37 -2.76
C ILE A 258 20.74 -0.34 -1.99
N LEU A 259 21.74 -0.88 -2.69
CA LEU A 259 22.87 -1.54 -2.05
C LEU A 259 24.00 -0.58 -1.68
N GLU A 260 24.17 0.49 -2.45
CA GLU A 260 25.19 1.54 -2.25
C GLU A 260 24.86 2.46 -1.06
N CYS A 261 23.59 2.59 -0.67
CA CYS A 261 23.21 3.48 0.43
C CYS A 261 23.70 2.98 1.80
N SER A 262 23.84 3.93 2.72
CA SER A 262 24.21 3.66 4.12
C SER A 262 23.21 2.71 4.79
N ASP A 263 23.71 1.85 5.69
CA ASP A 263 22.89 1.02 6.57
C ASP A 263 22.31 1.83 7.76
N VAL A 264 22.77 3.06 7.97
CA VAL A 264 22.28 3.95 9.03
C VAL A 264 20.95 4.58 8.61
N PRO A 265 19.86 4.43 9.39
CA PRO A 265 18.61 5.12 9.12
C PRO A 265 18.80 6.64 9.12
N ASP A 266 18.32 7.29 8.07
CA ASP A 266 18.25 8.75 7.96
C ASP A 266 16.78 9.16 7.85
N LEU A 267 16.32 9.88 8.88
CA LEU A 267 14.94 10.38 8.96
C LEU A 267 14.81 11.78 8.33
N THR A 268 15.91 12.38 7.89
CA THR A 268 15.93 13.74 7.33
C THR A 268 15.05 13.83 6.11
N GLY A 269 14.15 14.83 6.09
CA GLY A 269 13.24 15.08 4.98
C GLY A 269 12.09 14.07 4.86
N LYS A 270 11.83 13.25 5.89
CA LYS A 270 10.61 12.46 6.01
C LYS A 270 9.61 13.19 6.91
N ASP A 271 8.37 13.31 6.44
CA ASP A 271 7.30 13.93 7.20
C ASP A 271 6.36 12.84 7.74
N PHE A 272 6.57 12.44 8.99
CA PHE A 272 5.77 11.42 9.64
C PHE A 272 4.38 11.92 10.01
N LEU A 273 3.37 11.10 9.78
CA LEU A 273 2.00 11.40 10.17
C LEU A 273 1.87 11.35 11.70
N ASP A 274 1.33 12.42 12.27
CA ASP A 274 0.80 12.43 13.63
C ASP A 274 -0.70 12.13 13.60
N PRO A 275 -1.16 10.97 14.11
CA PRO A 275 -2.56 10.60 14.09
C PRO A 275 -3.46 11.57 14.89
N ASN A 276 -2.89 12.36 15.81
CA ASN A 276 -3.66 13.37 16.55
C ASN A 276 -4.11 14.55 15.67
N ASN A 277 -3.38 14.79 14.58
CA ASN A 277 -3.64 15.90 13.64
C ASN A 277 -4.39 15.45 12.38
N ASP A 278 -4.64 14.15 12.22
CA ASP A 278 -5.31 13.60 11.05
C ASP A 278 -6.85 13.57 11.21
N LYS A 279 -7.55 14.32 10.37
CA LYS A 279 -9.01 14.39 10.35
C LYS A 279 -9.65 13.24 9.57
N THR A 280 -8.91 12.50 8.75
CA THR A 280 -9.47 11.42 7.91
C THR A 280 -9.79 10.15 8.68
N VAL A 281 -9.13 9.93 9.83
CA VAL A 281 -9.41 8.83 10.76
C VAL A 281 -10.73 9.03 11.51
N LYS A 282 -11.22 10.27 11.61
CA LYS A 282 -12.51 10.63 12.21
C LYS A 282 -13.54 10.77 11.10
N ALA A 283 -14.09 9.66 10.60
CA ALA A 283 -15.20 9.75 9.65
C ALA A 283 -16.37 10.51 10.27
N GLU A 284 -16.88 11.52 9.57
CA GLU A 284 -18.17 12.12 9.90
C GLU A 284 -19.24 11.03 9.87
N GLN A 285 -20.08 11.01 10.91
CA GLN A 285 -21.28 10.19 10.94
C GLN A 285 -22.09 10.49 9.68
N TYR A 286 -22.35 9.46 8.87
CA TYR A 286 -23.25 9.56 7.74
C TYR A 286 -24.57 10.16 8.24
N PRO A 287 -24.96 11.39 7.85
CA PRO A 287 -26.28 11.88 8.17
C PRO A 287 -27.20 11.04 7.29
N GLY A 288 -27.93 10.10 7.90
CA GLY A 288 -28.90 9.28 7.19
C GLY A 288 -29.81 10.13 6.30
N PRO A 289 -30.46 9.53 5.29
CA PRO A 289 -31.30 10.26 4.37
C PRO A 289 -32.29 11.13 5.15
N LYS A 290 -32.23 12.45 4.91
CA LYS A 290 -33.21 13.38 5.49
C LYS A 290 -34.58 12.93 4.99
N SER A 291 -35.41 12.43 5.90
CA SER A 291 -36.83 12.23 5.64
C SER A 291 -37.41 13.60 5.34
N ASN A 292 -37.87 13.79 4.09
CA ASN A 292 -38.84 14.83 3.76
C ASN A 292 -40.23 14.39 4.22
#